data_AF-A0A538D224-F1
#
_entry.id   AF-A0A538D224-F1
#
_cell.length_a   1.000
_cell.length_b   1.000
_cell.length_c   1.000
_cell.angle_alpha   90.00
_cell.angle_beta   90.00
_cell.angle_gamma   90.00
#
_symmetry.space_group_name_H-M   'P 1'
#
loop_
_entity.id
_entity.type
_entity.pdbx_description
1 polymer ?
#
loop_
_entity_poly.entity_id
_entity_poly.type
_entity_poly.pdbx_seq_one_letter_code
_entity_poly.pdbx_strand_id
1 'polypeptide(L)'
;MSSTSRLLTVVALLAGLVVYASLESSAATGPGFIRITDRQFRYTRVDVGPRGRSPGDQEIISDLLFNKKITSKPIGSARFLCTFMAGITRTCIATISLPRGELVASGTVRYR
;
A
#
# COMPACT_ATOMS: atom_id res chain seq x y z
N MET A 1 -39.80 -47.18 -14.99
CA MET A 1 -38.68 -46.35 -14.50
C MET A 1 -39.25 -45.11 -13.82
N SER A 2 -38.99 -44.96 -12.52
CA SER A 2 -39.73 -44.06 -11.61
C SER A 2 -39.48 -42.57 -11.88
N SER A 3 -40.55 -41.78 -11.83
CA SER A 3 -40.58 -40.30 -11.94
C SER A 3 -39.57 -39.61 -11.01
N THR A 4 -39.30 -40.20 -9.84
CA THR A 4 -38.33 -39.70 -8.85
C THR A 4 -36.88 -39.67 -9.35
N SER A 5 -36.49 -40.59 -10.23
CA SER A 5 -35.13 -40.66 -10.77
C SER A 5 -34.83 -39.54 -11.78
N ARG A 6 -35.85 -39.08 -12.51
CA ARG A 6 -35.75 -37.94 -13.43
C ARG A 6 -35.65 -36.60 -12.69
N LEU A 7 -36.33 -36.48 -11.55
CA LEU A 7 -36.26 -35.29 -10.69
C LEU A 7 -34.88 -35.11 -10.07
N LEU A 8 -34.27 -36.19 -9.58
CA LEU A 8 -32.93 -36.16 -8.98
C LEU A 8 -31.83 -35.75 -9.98
N THR A 9 -31.93 -36.22 -11.22
CA THR A 9 -30.98 -35.88 -12.29
C THR A 9 -31.07 -34.41 -12.69
N VAL A 10 -32.28 -33.86 -12.80
CA VAL A 10 -32.49 -32.43 -13.09
C VAL A 10 -31.94 -31.54 -11.97
N VAL A 11 -32.18 -31.90 -10.71
CA VAL A 11 -31.67 -31.13 -9.56
C VAL A 11 -30.14 -31.15 -9.51
N ALA A 12 -29.50 -32.30 -9.76
CA ALA A 12 -28.05 -32.40 -9.79
C ALA A 12 -27.41 -31.55 -10.89
N LEU A 13 -28.03 -31.53 -12.09
CA LEU A 13 -27.60 -30.68 -13.21
C LEU A 13 -27.74 -29.19 -12.90
N LEU A 14 -28.87 -28.79 -12.31
CA LEU A 14 -29.09 -27.40 -11.91
C LEU A 14 -28.11 -26.96 -10.80
N ALA A 15 -27.86 -27.80 -9.82
CA ALA A 15 -26.88 -27.51 -8.77
C ALA A 15 -25.46 -27.37 -9.34
N GLY A 16 -25.07 -28.23 -10.29
CA GLY A 16 -23.78 -28.14 -10.99
C GLY A 16 -23.62 -26.84 -11.77
N LEU A 17 -24.67 -26.39 -12.48
CA LEU A 17 -24.67 -25.13 -13.24
C LEU A 17 -24.55 -23.90 -12.33
N VAL A 18 -25.20 -23.91 -11.17
CA VAL A 18 -25.13 -22.81 -10.18
C VAL A 18 -23.72 -22.68 -9.61
N VAL A 19 -23.05 -23.82 -9.34
CA VAL A 19 -21.65 -23.83 -8.86
C VAL A 19 -20.68 -23.39 -9.96
N TYR A 20 -20.94 -23.74 -11.22
CA TYR A 20 -20.08 -23.33 -12.32
C TYR A 20 -20.15 -21.81 -12.57
N ALA A 21 -21.35 -21.23 -12.46
CA ALA A 21 -21.56 -19.79 -12.61
C ALA A 21 -20.91 -18.96 -11.48
N SER A 22 -20.67 -19.53 -10.30
CA SER A 22 -20.02 -18.82 -9.18
C SER A 22 -18.49 -18.86 -9.21
N LEU A 23 -17.89 -19.56 -10.20
CA LEU A 23 -16.43 -19.67 -10.37
C LEU A 23 -15.82 -18.57 -11.26
N GLU A 24 -16.56 -17.54 -11.63
CA GLU A 24 -16.00 -16.41 -12.37
C GLU A 24 -14.97 -15.64 -11.54
N SER A 25 -13.70 -15.98 -11.73
CA SER A 25 -12.57 -15.22 -11.21
C SER A 25 -12.21 -14.12 -12.20
N SER A 26 -12.60 -12.89 -11.90
CA SER A 26 -12.13 -11.73 -12.66
C SER A 26 -10.75 -11.31 -12.14
N ALA A 27 -9.71 -11.59 -12.92
CA ALA A 27 -8.41 -11.00 -12.67
C ALA A 27 -8.49 -9.50 -13.00
N ALA A 28 -8.33 -8.64 -11.99
CA ALA A 28 -8.23 -7.21 -12.22
C ALA A 28 -6.93 -6.91 -13.00
N THR A 29 -7.05 -6.67 -14.31
CA THR A 29 -5.94 -6.39 -15.24
C THR A 29 -5.63 -4.89 -15.36
N GLY A 30 -6.28 -4.05 -14.56
CA GLY A 30 -6.07 -2.59 -14.53
C GLY A 30 -5.21 -2.12 -13.36
N PRO A 31 -4.87 -0.81 -13.30
CA PRO A 31 -4.14 -0.23 -12.20
C PRO A 31 -4.83 -0.50 -10.85
N GLY A 32 -4.12 -1.19 -9.95
CA GLY A 32 -4.57 -1.43 -8.59
C GLY A 32 -4.18 -0.28 -7.67
N PHE A 33 -5.07 0.09 -6.74
CA PHE A 33 -4.77 1.07 -5.70
C PHE A 33 -4.71 0.40 -4.34
N ILE A 34 -3.63 0.62 -3.60
CA ILE A 34 -3.50 0.20 -2.21
C ILE A 34 -3.63 1.46 -1.35
N ARG A 35 -4.66 1.50 -0.50
CA ARG A 35 -4.81 2.59 0.47
C ARG A 35 -4.00 2.29 1.71
N ILE A 36 -2.93 3.05 1.90
CA ILE A 36 -2.06 2.97 3.08
C ILE A 36 -2.30 4.22 3.93
N THR A 37 -2.30 4.04 5.25
CA THR A 37 -2.25 5.14 6.21
C THR A 37 -0.94 5.03 6.98
N ASP A 38 -0.17 6.09 7.03
CA ASP A 38 1.08 6.15 7.78
C ASP A 38 0.89 6.76 9.18
N ARG A 39 1.86 6.49 10.05
CA ARG A 39 2.07 7.21 11.31
C ARG A 39 3.57 7.35 11.53
N GLN A 40 4.04 8.59 11.53
CA GLN A 40 5.42 8.89 11.91
C GLN A 40 5.70 8.48 13.35
N PHE A 41 6.76 7.70 13.53
CA PHE A 41 7.22 7.27 14.86
C PHE A 41 8.65 7.69 15.16
N ARG A 42 9.45 8.05 14.14
CA ARG A 42 10.79 8.60 14.33
C ARG A 42 11.06 9.71 13.32
N TYR A 43 11.75 10.74 13.80
CA TYR A 43 12.23 11.84 13.00
C TYR A 43 13.62 12.24 13.49
N THR A 44 14.53 12.46 12.55
CA THR A 44 15.89 12.91 12.83
C THR A 44 16.27 13.95 11.80
N ARG A 45 16.80 15.08 12.26
CA ARG A 45 17.27 16.14 11.39
C ARG A 45 18.78 16.29 11.55
N VAL A 46 19.47 16.37 10.42
CA VAL A 46 20.91 16.61 10.34
C VAL A 46 21.08 18.01 9.74
N ASP A 47 21.47 18.95 10.58
CA ASP A 47 21.80 20.32 10.18
C ASP A 47 23.29 20.35 9.79
N VAL A 48 23.57 20.74 8.54
CA VAL A 48 24.94 20.73 7.98
C VAL A 48 25.41 22.14 7.59
N GLY A 49 24.58 23.17 7.79
CA GLY A 49 24.86 24.53 7.35
C GLY A 49 24.73 25.57 8.46
N PRO A 50 24.48 26.84 8.09
CA PRO A 50 24.21 27.89 9.06
C PRO A 50 22.98 27.56 9.92
N ARG A 51 22.99 28.00 11.19
CA ARG A 51 21.86 27.81 12.11
C ARG A 51 20.53 28.13 11.44
N GLY A 52 19.64 27.14 11.41
CA GLY A 52 18.32 27.30 10.83
C GLY A 52 18.03 26.21 9.82
N ARG A 53 17.28 26.53 8.77
CA ARG A 53 17.08 25.62 7.64
C ARG A 53 17.93 26.08 6.49
N SER A 54 18.83 25.21 6.05
CA SER A 54 19.79 25.53 5.01
C SER A 54 19.80 24.47 3.90
N PRO A 55 20.21 24.85 2.67
CA PRO A 55 20.53 23.88 1.62
C PRO A 55 21.51 22.81 2.12
N GLY A 56 21.19 21.55 1.86
CA GLY A 56 21.99 20.40 2.29
C GLY A 56 21.53 19.77 3.60
N ASP A 57 20.72 20.46 4.42
CA ASP A 57 20.11 19.86 5.61
C ASP A 57 19.35 18.59 5.23
N GLN A 58 19.42 17.58 6.10
CA GLN A 58 18.78 16.31 5.86
C GLN A 58 17.73 16.00 6.93
N GLU A 59 16.66 15.33 6.51
CA GLU A 59 15.66 14.75 7.39
C GLU A 59 15.54 13.26 7.11
N ILE A 60 15.62 12.48 8.17
CA ILE A 60 15.39 11.04 8.17
C ILE A 60 14.09 10.81 8.92
N ILE A 61 13.07 10.35 8.21
CA ILE A 61 11.72 10.11 8.74
C ILE A 61 11.45 8.61 8.69
N SER A 62 10.88 8.06 9.76
CA SER A 62 10.43 6.67 9.79
C SER A 62 8.98 6.57 10.22
N ASP A 63 8.20 5.87 9.42
CA ASP A 63 6.77 5.71 9.58
C ASP A 63 6.39 4.24 9.68
N LEU A 64 5.34 3.96 10.45
CA LEU A 64 4.62 2.70 10.42
C LEU A 64 3.46 2.83 9.44
N LEU A 65 3.27 1.79 8.62
CA LEU A 65 2.23 1.75 7.59
C LEU A 65 1.09 0.85 8.05
N PHE A 66 -0.15 1.28 7.83
CA PHE A 66 -1.36 0.59 8.27
C PHE A 66 -2.35 0.45 7.12
N ASN A 67 -3.09 -0.66 7.13
CA ASN A 67 -4.35 -0.79 6.40
C ASN A 67 -5.49 -0.93 7.41
N LYS A 68 -6.03 0.21 7.84
CA LYS A 68 -7.05 0.30 8.88
C LYS A 68 -8.37 -0.43 8.56
N LYS A 69 -8.60 -0.81 7.30
CA LYS A 69 -9.78 -1.60 6.90
C LYS A 69 -9.60 -3.10 7.20
N ILE A 70 -8.36 -3.57 7.29
CA ILE A 70 -8.04 -5.00 7.45
C ILE A 70 -7.52 -5.30 8.86
N THR A 71 -6.63 -4.46 9.39
CA THR A 71 -6.00 -4.70 10.68
C THR A 71 -5.61 -3.38 11.38
N SER A 72 -5.62 -3.40 12.70
CA SER A 72 -5.09 -2.32 13.53
C SER A 72 -3.56 -2.39 13.68
N LYS A 73 -2.94 -3.51 13.32
CA LYS A 73 -1.49 -3.69 13.37
C LYS A 73 -0.82 -3.05 12.14
N PRO A 74 0.44 -2.58 12.27
CA PRO A 74 1.21 -2.13 11.12
C PRO A 74 1.36 -3.28 10.10
N ILE A 75 1.22 -2.95 8.82
CA ILE A 75 1.48 -3.84 7.69
C ILE A 75 2.89 -3.69 7.12
N GLY A 76 3.64 -2.67 7.56
CA GLY A 76 4.98 -2.39 7.04
C GLY A 76 5.55 -1.10 7.62
N SER A 77 6.62 -0.60 7.00
CA SER A 77 7.28 0.65 7.38
C SER A 77 7.72 1.44 6.17
N ALA A 78 7.79 2.77 6.32
CA ALA A 78 8.43 3.64 5.34
C ALA A 78 9.61 4.38 5.97
N ARG A 79 10.65 4.61 5.17
CA ARG A 79 11.79 5.46 5.51
C ARG A 79 11.96 6.51 4.44
N PHE A 80 12.11 7.75 4.87
CA PHE A 80 12.35 8.89 3.99
C PHE A 80 13.72 9.48 4.32
N LEU A 81 14.50 9.72 3.28
CA LEU A 81 15.66 10.59 3.33
C LEU A 81 15.37 11.81 2.47
N CYS A 82 15.24 12.96 3.11
CA CYS A 82 14.95 14.22 2.44
C CYS A 82 16.13 15.19 2.59
N THR A 83 16.57 15.79 1.50
CA THR A 83 17.61 16.83 1.49
C THR A 83 16.98 18.15 1.08
N PHE A 84 17.16 19.19 1.91
CA PHE A 84 16.72 20.54 1.59
C PHE A 84 17.55 21.11 0.44
N MET A 85 16.89 21.67 -0.57
CA MET A 85 17.57 22.26 -1.72
C MET A 85 17.69 23.78 -1.58
N ALA A 86 16.55 24.47 -1.42
CA ALA A 86 16.49 25.91 -1.22
C ALA A 86 15.16 26.29 -0.55
N GLY A 87 15.20 27.20 0.42
CA GLY A 87 14.03 27.66 1.16
C GLY A 87 13.31 26.51 1.86
N ILE A 88 12.07 26.25 1.44
CA ILE A 88 11.21 25.19 2.00
C ILE A 88 11.06 24.00 1.04
N THR A 89 11.87 23.90 0.01
CA THR A 89 11.81 22.78 -0.94
C THR A 89 12.84 21.72 -0.56
N ARG A 90 12.44 20.45 -0.57
CA ARG A 90 13.30 19.30 -0.30
C ARG A 90 13.11 18.21 -1.36
N THR A 91 14.17 17.52 -1.72
CA THR A 91 14.09 16.29 -2.53
C THR A 91 14.16 15.10 -1.60
N CYS A 92 13.20 14.19 -1.73
CA CYS A 92 13.06 13.02 -0.88
C CYS A 92 13.18 11.75 -1.70
N ILE A 93 13.83 10.75 -1.10
CA ILE A 93 13.74 9.35 -1.50
C ILE A 93 13.01 8.62 -0.37
N ALA A 94 12.01 7.83 -0.74
CA ALA A 94 11.21 7.02 0.16
C ALA A 94 11.39 5.54 -0.18
N THR A 95 11.71 4.73 0.83
CA THR A 95 11.68 3.28 0.76
C THR A 95 10.52 2.78 1.61
N ILE A 96 9.58 2.07 0.98
CA ILE A 96 8.37 1.54 1.60
C ILE A 96 8.47 0.01 1.58
N SER A 97 8.67 -0.58 2.76
CA SER A 97 8.75 -2.03 2.92
C SER A 97 7.39 -2.59 3.34
N LEU A 98 6.84 -3.47 2.52
CA LEU A 98 5.55 -4.15 2.70
C LEU A 98 5.75 -5.68 2.71
N PRO A 99 4.75 -6.48 3.13
CA PRO A 99 4.93 -7.93 3.28
C PRO A 99 5.21 -8.68 1.96
N ARG A 100 4.93 -8.04 0.83
CA ARG A 100 5.07 -8.62 -0.52
C ARG A 100 6.23 -8.03 -1.33
N GLY A 101 6.99 -7.11 -0.75
CA GLY A 101 8.12 -6.47 -1.43
C GLY A 101 8.30 -5.01 -1.01
N GLU A 102 9.16 -4.33 -1.75
CA GLU A 102 9.52 -2.93 -1.48
C GLU A 102 9.13 -2.02 -2.64
N LEU A 103 8.77 -0.79 -2.30
CA LEU A 103 8.54 0.28 -3.26
C LEU A 103 9.55 1.39 -2.99
N VAL A 104 10.12 1.94 -4.05
CA VAL A 104 11.00 3.11 -3.98
C VAL A 104 10.33 4.25 -4.73
N ALA A 105 10.22 5.40 -4.08
CA ALA A 105 9.72 6.61 -4.68
C ALA A 105 10.72 7.74 -4.47
N SER A 106 10.83 8.64 -5.45
CA SER A 106 11.68 9.82 -5.35
C SER A 106 10.96 11.02 -5.91
N GLY A 107 11.19 12.19 -5.32
CA GLY A 107 10.63 13.42 -5.87
C GLY A 107 10.94 14.64 -5.03
N THR A 108 10.66 15.79 -5.62
CA THR A 108 10.77 17.09 -4.95
C THR A 108 9.43 17.43 -4.31
N VAL A 109 9.47 17.77 -3.02
CA VAL A 109 8.29 18.15 -2.24
C VAL A 109 8.53 19.48 -1.54
N ARG A 110 7.45 20.23 -1.34
CA ARG A 110 7.47 21.45 -0.55
C ARG A 110 7.21 21.10 0.92
N TYR A 111 8.14 21.46 1.79
CA TYR A 111 7.99 21.41 3.23
C TYR A 111 7.00 22.49 3.68
N ARG A 112 6.04 22.12 4.54
CA ARG A 112 5.06 23.03 5.14
C ARG A 112 5.28 23.13 6.64
#